data_AF-W2ZRA5-F1
#
_entry.id   AF-W2ZRA5-F1
#
_cell.length_a   1.000
_cell.length_b   1.000
_cell.length_c   1.000
_cell.angle_alpha   90.00
_cell.angle_beta   90.00
_cell.angle_gamma   90.00
#
_symmetry.space_group_name_H-M   'P 1'
#
loop_
_entity.id
_entity.type
_entity.pdbx_description
1 polymer ?
#
loop_
_entity_poly.entity_id
_entity_poly.type
_entity_poly.pdbx_seq_one_letter_code
_entity_poly.pdbx_strand_id
1 'polypeptide(L)'
;MSGSEPEAHVPSASVWEASPIGQEWHENWDAFNSYLGEYQERTHQLFRLRSSTSVARRNTEIKAHGAIADNTSGETSDSPPSLIPDEFKTYWMKHICTHGWRRKSRSTGQRKSYFGKSTECKADIKAAV
;
A
#
# COMPACT_ATOMS: atom_id res chain seq x y z
N MET A 1 27.63 -30.65 -5.51
CA MET A 1 26.47 -30.12 -4.78
C MET A 1 25.24 -30.42 -5.62
N SER A 2 24.57 -31.55 -5.37
CA SER A 2 23.41 -31.99 -6.14
C SER A 2 22.23 -31.07 -5.81
N GLY A 3 21.77 -30.30 -6.80
CA GLY A 3 20.56 -29.50 -6.67
C GLY A 3 19.39 -30.45 -6.44
N SER A 4 18.80 -30.39 -5.24
CA SER A 4 17.61 -31.18 -4.93
C SER A 4 16.50 -30.79 -5.90
N GLU A 5 15.99 -31.76 -6.66
CA GLU A 5 14.79 -31.59 -7.47
C GLU A 5 13.67 -30.98 -6.61
N PRO A 6 12.91 -30.00 -7.12
CA PRO A 6 11.71 -29.57 -6.43
C PRO A 6 10.78 -30.79 -6.24
N GLU A 7 10.36 -31.03 -5.01
CA GLU A 7 9.36 -32.07 -4.71
C GLU A 7 8.18 -31.91 -5.68
N ALA A 8 7.80 -32.99 -6.37
CA ALA A 8 6.78 -33.02 -7.42
C ALA A 8 5.39 -32.48 -6.98
N HIS A 9 5.20 -32.25 -5.69
CA HIS A 9 3.98 -31.67 -5.10
C HIS A 9 4.01 -30.15 -4.96
N VAL A 10 5.15 -29.50 -5.20
CA VAL A 10 5.24 -28.03 -5.29
C VAL A 10 4.93 -27.68 -6.74
N PRO A 11 3.79 -27.04 -7.05
CA PRO A 11 3.53 -26.55 -8.40
C PRO A 11 4.73 -25.74 -8.88
N SER A 12 5.12 -25.93 -10.14
CA SER A 12 6.15 -25.07 -10.74
C SER A 12 5.77 -23.61 -10.52
N ALA A 13 6.77 -22.73 -10.38
CA ALA A 13 6.53 -21.31 -10.12
C ALA A 13 5.83 -20.64 -11.30
N SER A 14 4.52 -20.84 -11.43
CA SER A 14 3.65 -20.14 -12.35
C SER A 14 3.38 -18.76 -11.78
N VAL A 15 3.76 -17.73 -12.53
CA VAL A 15 3.43 -16.35 -12.19
C VAL A 15 1.92 -16.19 -12.41
N TRP A 16 1.17 -16.09 -11.31
CA TRP A 16 -0.25 -15.76 -11.36
C TRP A 16 -0.41 -14.25 -11.30
N GLU A 17 -0.81 -13.66 -12.43
CA GLU A 17 -1.18 -12.26 -12.49
C GLU A 17 -2.65 -12.13 -12.08
N ALA A 18 -2.92 -11.40 -10.99
CA ALA A 18 -4.30 -11.11 -10.63
C ALA A 18 -4.90 -10.08 -11.59
N SER A 19 -6.23 -10.14 -11.73
CA SER A 19 -6.96 -9.11 -12.44
C SER A 19 -6.62 -7.72 -11.89
N PRO A 20 -6.43 -6.70 -12.74
CA PRO A 20 -6.22 -5.34 -12.29
C PRO A 20 -7.44 -4.82 -11.50
N ILE A 21 -7.23 -3.74 -10.76
CA ILE A 21 -8.30 -2.98 -10.12
C ILE A 21 -9.17 -2.39 -11.22
N GLY A 22 -10.48 -2.66 -11.17
CA GLY A 22 -11.45 -2.16 -12.15
C GLY A 22 -12.13 -0.85 -11.74
N GLN A 23 -12.10 -0.50 -10.45
CA GLN A 23 -12.68 0.73 -9.93
C GLN A 23 -11.59 1.59 -9.27
N GLU A 24 -11.35 2.77 -9.85
CA GLU A 24 -10.33 3.70 -9.36
C GLU A 24 -10.90 4.78 -8.42
N TRP A 25 -12.21 5.04 -8.50
CA TRP A 25 -12.89 6.10 -7.76
C TRP A 25 -13.96 5.53 -6.83
N HIS A 26 -13.95 6.01 -5.59
CA HIS A 26 -14.90 5.64 -4.54
C HIS A 26 -15.41 6.90 -3.84
N GLU A 27 -16.66 6.88 -3.38
CA GLU A 27 -17.29 8.03 -2.73
C GLU A 27 -16.62 8.39 -1.39
N ASN A 28 -16.15 7.38 -0.66
CA ASN A 28 -15.51 7.51 0.63
C ASN A 28 -14.62 6.29 0.92
N TRP A 29 -13.93 6.33 2.05
CA TRP A 29 -13.05 5.25 2.48
C TRP A 29 -13.79 3.93 2.75
N ASP A 30 -15.05 3.97 3.18
CA ASP A 30 -15.83 2.76 3.46
C ASP A 30 -16.21 2.03 2.17
N ALA A 31 -16.57 2.77 1.12
CA ALA A 31 -16.79 2.23 -0.22
C ALA A 31 -15.50 1.62 -0.80
N PHE A 32 -14.36 2.29 -0.64
CA PHE A 32 -13.06 1.73 -1.02
C PHE A 32 -12.74 0.44 -0.25
N ASN A 33 -12.94 0.42 1.07
CA ASN A 33 -12.66 -0.76 1.89
C ASN A 33 -13.56 -1.95 1.52
N SER A 34 -14.83 -1.69 1.18
CA SER A 34 -15.77 -2.72 0.73
C SER A 34 -15.34 -3.31 -0.61
N TYR A 35 -15.02 -2.44 -1.59
CA TYR A 35 -14.48 -2.86 -2.89
C TYR A 35 -13.17 -3.66 -2.74
N LEU A 36 -12.27 -3.20 -1.87
CA LEU A 36 -11.02 -3.91 -1.60
C LEU A 36 -11.30 -5.31 -1.03
N GLY A 37 -12.28 -5.46 -0.15
CA GLY A 37 -12.72 -6.76 0.37
C GLY A 37 -13.15 -7.72 -0.75
N GLU A 38 -14.06 -7.27 -1.62
CA GLU A 38 -14.53 -8.05 -2.77
C GLU A 38 -13.39 -8.40 -3.74
N TYR A 39 -12.50 -7.46 -4.00
CA TYR A 39 -11.32 -7.67 -4.82
C TYR A 39 -10.40 -8.75 -4.24
N GLN A 40 -10.18 -8.73 -2.92
CA GLN A 40 -9.37 -9.72 -2.22
C GLN A 40 -9.98 -11.11 -2.29
N GLU A 41 -11.30 -11.23 -2.14
CA GLU A 41 -12.03 -12.49 -2.24
C GLU A 41 -11.95 -13.08 -3.66
N ARG A 42 -12.20 -12.25 -4.68
CA ARG A 42 -12.18 -12.66 -6.09
C ARG A 42 -10.79 -13.06 -6.59
N THR A 43 -9.74 -12.38 -6.14
CA THR A 43 -8.36 -12.64 -6.60
C THR A 43 -7.60 -13.60 -5.69
N HIS A 44 -8.18 -13.98 -4.56
CA HIS A 44 -7.52 -14.71 -3.47
C HIS A 44 -6.21 -14.05 -3.00
N GLN A 45 -6.06 -12.74 -3.21
CA GLN A 45 -4.93 -11.97 -2.73
C GLN A 45 -5.32 -11.24 -1.45
N LEU A 46 -4.48 -11.33 -0.43
CA LEU A 46 -4.71 -10.61 0.82
C LEU A 46 -3.84 -9.36 0.89
N PHE A 47 -4.47 -8.20 1.05
CA PHE A 47 -3.81 -6.92 1.19
C PHE A 47 -3.89 -6.42 2.63
N ARG A 48 -2.81 -5.83 3.12
CA ARG A 48 -2.72 -5.23 4.47
C ARG A 48 -2.19 -3.81 4.39
N LEU A 49 -2.73 -2.92 5.21
CA LEU A 49 -2.25 -1.55 5.33
C LEU A 49 -0.77 -1.54 5.73
N ARG A 50 0.07 -0.91 4.91
CA ARG A 50 1.51 -0.77 5.13
C ARG A 50 1.86 0.58 5.72
N SER A 51 1.25 1.63 5.20
CA SER A 51 1.51 3.01 5.60
C SER A 51 0.31 3.87 5.26
N SER A 52 0.06 4.87 6.10
CA SER A 52 -0.94 5.89 5.86
C SER A 52 -0.41 7.27 6.24
N THR A 53 -1.00 8.31 5.65
CA THR A 53 -0.76 9.70 5.98
C THR A 53 -2.08 10.34 6.36
N SER A 54 -2.16 10.97 7.53
CA SER A 54 -3.37 11.66 7.97
C SER A 54 -3.57 12.97 7.20
N VAL A 55 -4.83 13.39 7.08
CA VAL A 55 -5.20 14.72 6.54
C VAL A 55 -4.53 15.82 7.34
N ALA A 56 -4.57 15.73 8.68
CA ALA A 56 -3.93 16.70 9.57
C ALA A 56 -2.44 16.88 9.24
N ARG A 57 -1.69 15.77 9.07
CA ARG A 57 -0.28 15.83 8.69
C ARG A 57 -0.11 16.49 7.32
N ARG A 58 -0.92 16.10 6.33
CA ARG A 58 -0.83 16.68 4.99
C ARG A 58 -1.14 18.18 4.97
N ASN A 59 -2.17 18.60 5.71
CA ASN A 59 -2.55 20.00 5.86
C ASN A 59 -1.47 20.81 6.57
N THR A 60 -0.75 20.25 7.56
CA THR A 60 0.41 20.93 8.17
C THR A 60 1.55 21.14 7.16
N GLU A 61 1.81 20.15 6.29
CA GLU A 61 2.81 20.25 5.22
C GLU A 61 2.39 21.32 4.19
N ILE A 62 1.12 21.33 3.76
CA ILE A 62 0.57 22.31 2.82
C ILE A 62 0.74 23.73 3.35
N LYS A 63 0.39 23.97 4.63
CA LYS A 63 0.56 25.29 5.28
C LYS A 63 2.02 25.72 5.35
N ALA A 64 2.92 24.79 5.70
CA ALA A 64 4.36 25.08 5.76
C ALA A 64 4.92 25.46 4.37
N HIS A 65 4.51 24.75 3.32
CA HIS A 65 4.92 25.07 1.95
C HIS A 65 4.36 26.40 1.45
N GLY A 66 3.09 26.71 1.74
CA GLY A 66 2.48 28.01 1.42
C GLY A 66 3.20 29.17 2.11
N ALA A 67 3.51 29.02 3.41
CA ALA A 67 4.27 30.02 4.15
C ALA A 67 5.69 30.24 3.57
N ILE A 68 6.37 29.18 3.12
CA ILE A 68 7.69 29.31 2.48
C ILE A 68 7.57 30.07 1.15
N ALA A 69 6.53 29.81 0.36
CA ALA A 69 6.28 30.50 -0.90
C ALA A 69 6.06 32.00 -0.68
N ASP A 70 5.15 32.38 0.24
CA ASP A 70 4.90 33.80 0.57
C ASP A 70 6.17 34.55 1.04
N ASN A 71 7.02 33.89 1.83
CA ASN A 71 8.30 34.48 2.28
C ASN A 71 9.33 34.67 1.15
N THR A 72 9.21 33.91 0.05
CA THR A 72 10.19 33.92 -1.06
C THR A 72 9.74 34.80 -2.22
N SER A 73 8.45 34.84 -2.54
CA SER A 73 7.93 35.62 -3.67
C SER A 73 7.53 37.05 -3.31
N GLY A 74 7.30 37.40 -2.04
CA GLY A 74 6.85 38.74 -1.63
C GLY A 74 5.45 39.14 -2.14
N GLU A 75 4.90 38.37 -3.08
CA GLU A 75 3.51 38.39 -3.54
C GLU A 75 2.69 37.49 -2.63
N THR A 76 1.87 38.12 -1.78
CA THR A 76 0.80 37.44 -1.05
C THR A 76 -0.17 36.87 -2.06
N SER A 77 -0.17 35.56 -2.25
CA SER A 77 -1.25 34.92 -2.99
C SER A 77 -2.55 35.11 -2.18
N ASP A 78 -3.49 35.92 -2.69
CA ASP A 78 -4.77 36.27 -2.02
C ASP A 78 -5.70 35.07 -1.79
N SER A 79 -5.31 33.87 -2.23
CA SER A 79 -6.07 32.64 -2.04
C SER A 79 -5.34 31.71 -1.07
N PRO A 80 -5.93 31.39 0.10
CA PRO A 80 -5.34 30.44 1.03
C PRO A 80 -5.15 29.08 0.34
N PRO A 81 -4.10 28.33 0.70
CA PRO A 81 -3.85 27.02 0.11
C PRO A 81 -5.06 26.12 0.37
N SER A 82 -5.53 25.41 -0.66
CA SER A 82 -6.66 24.50 -0.56
C SER A 82 -6.32 23.35 0.39
N LEU A 83 -6.89 23.40 1.59
CA LEU A 83 -6.73 22.35 2.59
C LEU A 83 -7.65 21.18 2.25
N ILE A 84 -7.18 19.98 2.57
CA ILE A 84 -7.98 18.77 2.45
C ILE A 84 -8.98 18.74 3.60
N PRO A 85 -10.27 18.46 3.37
CA PRO A 85 -11.27 18.38 4.45
C PRO A 85 -10.89 17.35 5.51
N ASP A 86 -10.99 17.73 6.79
CA ASP A 86 -10.64 16.86 7.92
C ASP A 86 -11.56 15.64 8.05
N GLU A 87 -12.74 15.67 7.41
CA GLU A 87 -13.72 14.57 7.37
C GLU A 87 -13.11 13.25 6.87
N PHE A 88 -12.15 13.33 5.94
CA PHE A 88 -11.52 12.15 5.37
C PHE A 88 -10.59 11.42 6.34
N LYS A 89 -10.10 12.08 7.41
CA LYS A 89 -9.13 11.60 8.42
C LYS A 89 -7.76 11.16 7.87
N THR A 90 -7.76 10.31 6.86
CA THR A 90 -6.62 9.79 6.14
C THR A 90 -6.59 10.38 4.73
N TYR A 91 -5.47 10.99 4.36
CA TYR A 91 -5.24 11.54 3.03
C TYR A 91 -4.77 10.46 2.06
N TRP A 92 -3.86 9.60 2.50
CA TRP A 92 -3.22 8.60 1.64
C TRP A 92 -3.02 7.29 2.39
N MET A 93 -3.25 6.17 1.70
CA MET A 93 -3.00 4.82 2.21
C MET A 93 -2.30 3.97 1.17
N LYS A 94 -1.39 3.12 1.64
CA LYS A 94 -0.75 2.08 0.85
C LYS A 94 -1.02 0.73 1.49
N HIS A 95 -1.64 -0.16 0.73
CA HIS A 95 -1.81 -1.56 1.04
C HIS A 95 -0.78 -2.40 0.26
N ILE A 96 -0.25 -3.43 0.89
CA ILE A 96 0.64 -4.39 0.23
C ILE A 96 0.12 -5.81 0.38
N CYS A 97 0.41 -6.65 -0.60
CA CYS A 97 0.08 -8.07 -0.54
C CYS A 97 0.83 -8.76 0.61
N THR A 98 0.16 -9.64 1.35
CA THR A 98 0.74 -10.40 2.46
C THR A 98 1.89 -11.29 2.02
N HIS A 99 1.87 -11.77 0.77
CA HIS A 99 2.96 -12.54 0.18
C HIS A 99 4.20 -11.66 -0.13
N GLY A 100 4.02 -10.35 -0.32
CA GLY A 100 5.08 -9.35 -0.46
C GLY A 100 5.73 -8.94 0.87
N TRP A 101 5.18 -9.40 1.99
CA TRP A 101 5.66 -9.02 3.31
C TRP A 101 6.96 -9.74 3.68
N ARG A 102 8.09 -9.04 3.52
CA ARG A 102 9.38 -9.53 4.01
C ARG A 102 9.39 -9.53 5.55
N ARG A 103 9.20 -10.70 6.16
CA ARG A 103 9.46 -10.89 7.60
C ARG A 103 10.94 -11.17 7.81
N LYS A 104 11.59 -10.42 8.69
CA LYS A 104 12.92 -10.78 9.19
C LYS A 104 12.80 -12.14 9.87
N SER A 105 13.57 -13.13 9.42
CA SER A 105 13.62 -14.43 10.10
C SER A 105 14.01 -14.21 11.56
N ARG A 106 13.19 -14.74 12.48
CA ARG A 106 13.56 -14.86 13.90
C ARG A 106 14.29 -16.17 14.20
N SER A 107 14.44 -17.03 13.20
CA SER A 107 15.15 -18.30 13.31
C SER A 107 16.66 -18.09 13.13
N THR A 108 17.44 -18.81 13.91
CA THR A 108 18.91 -18.94 13.79
C THR A 108 19.35 -19.78 12.59
N GLY A 109 18.41 -20.32 11.79
CA GLY A 109 18.72 -21.08 10.57
C GLY A 109 19.09 -22.55 10.79
N GLN A 110 18.95 -23.07 12.02
CA GLN A 110 19.36 -24.43 12.40
C GLN A 110 18.50 -25.54 11.78
N ARG A 111 17.28 -25.23 11.31
CA ARG A 111 16.39 -26.18 10.63
C ARG A 111 15.94 -25.61 9.29
N LYS A 112 15.80 -26.47 8.27
CA LYS A 112 15.19 -26.10 6.99
C LYS A 112 13.73 -25.72 7.23
N SER A 113 13.40 -24.45 6.98
CA SER A 113 12.02 -23.95 7.00
C SER A 113 11.41 -24.16 5.63
N TYR A 114 10.34 -24.95 5.57
CA TYR A 114 9.59 -25.24 4.34
C TYR A 114 8.46 -24.23 4.10
N PHE A 115 7.94 -23.59 5.16
CA PHE A 115 6.97 -22.51 5.00
C PHE A 115 7.65 -21.28 4.41
N GLY A 116 7.07 -20.82 3.30
CA GLY A 116 7.64 -19.82 2.40
C GLY A 116 7.99 -18.53 3.12
N LYS A 117 9.22 -18.09 2.85
CA LYS A 117 9.59 -16.67 2.92
C LYS A 117 8.60 -15.87 2.06
N SER A 118 8.59 -14.55 2.20
CA SER A 118 7.90 -13.68 1.23
C SER A 118 8.15 -14.18 -0.19
N THR A 119 7.11 -14.29 -1.02
CA THR A 119 7.26 -14.59 -2.45
C THR A 119 7.82 -13.39 -3.22
N GLU A 120 8.23 -12.34 -2.50
CA GLU A 120 8.65 -11.06 -3.04
C GLU A 120 7.59 -10.42 -3.95
N CYS A 121 6.32 -10.76 -3.73
CA CYS A 121 5.19 -10.18 -4.44
C CYS A 121 5.26 -8.65 -4.36
N LYS A 122 5.20 -8.01 -5.54
CA LYS A 122 5.32 -6.54 -5.69
C LYS A 122 3.97 -5.83 -5.73
N ALA A 123 2.87 -6.57 -5.65
CA ALA A 123 1.53 -6.00 -5.70
C ALA A 123 1.31 -5.05 -4.52
N ASP A 124 1.02 -3.79 -4.84
CA ASP A 124 0.59 -2.77 -3.91
C ASP A 124 -0.62 -2.01 -4.45
N ILE A 125 -1.44 -1.51 -3.54
CA ILE A 125 -2.62 -0.69 -3.85
C ILE A 125 -2.42 0.62 -3.10
N LYS A 126 -2.52 1.73 -3.83
CA LYS A 126 -2.39 3.08 -3.26
C LYS A 126 -3.68 3.82 -3.53
N ALA A 127 -4.21 4.45 -2.50
CA ALA A 127 -5.41 5.27 -2.57
C ALA A 127 -5.14 6.59 -1.88
N ALA A 128 -5.71 7.67 -2.42
CA ALA A 128 -5.64 9.01 -1.87
C ALA A 128 -7.00 9.70 -2.01
N VAL A 129 -7.20 10.75 -1.22
CA VAL A 129 -8.29 11.71 -1.35
C VAL A 129 -7.82 12.93 -2.12
#